data_AF-A0A2V9QE91-F1
#
_entry.id   AF-A0A2V9QE91-F1
#
_cell.length_a   1.000
_cell.length_b   1.000
_cell.length_c   1.000
_cell.angle_alpha   90.00
_cell.angle_beta   90.00
_cell.angle_gamma   90.00
#
_symmetry.space_group_name_H-M   'P 1'
#
loop_
_entity.id
_entity.type
_entity.pdbx_description
1 polymer ?
#
loop_
_entity_poly.entity_id
_entity_poly.type
_entity_poly.pdbx_seq_one_letter_code
_entity_poly.pdbx_strand_id
1 'polypeptide(L)'
;MAMVQHPADASIWVFVKRDSFANISAIHFTEITNDVNLDSVTLSYISQTADGSNGPEGEFPYLAASPDPTRSAILLAYQNYQYQFVFIDPLYGSLSNNIFLKQARVSIAQVSADGSKTFIPFQAYMERVTQFGMSVLSDGGIWLAYQPINSQTLTWNGVYASKYQNGVWSAPVLAGLDYNDYNSASGLGVSLVYRTDQPLAAFMTPDQRMHRFDLSNLGTAPADTTAPTTSITSPANGATLSGSVTISASASDNLGVSKVDLLVDGSVAGTMTTSPYVLLWDTTKSPNGTHTLQTKAYDAAGNAGLSAIISVNVNNPISSANLTVAITNPINGSTVPRNQKVTISAAASDKVAVTKMEFYVNNSLLGTSTSAPYNYPWKVPGKKGLYNIKAQGYDAMGNSAAQAITVTAQ
;
A
#
# COMPACT_ATOMS: atom_id res chain seq x y z
N MET A 1 -31.23 2.34 -0.02
CA MET A 1 -32.04 1.10 -0.12
C MET A 1 -32.02 0.65 -1.57
N ALA A 2 -31.94 -0.65 -1.82
CA ALA A 2 -32.07 -1.22 -3.15
C ALA A 2 -33.09 -2.36 -3.09
N MET A 3 -33.92 -2.49 -4.12
CA MET A 3 -34.92 -3.55 -4.23
C MET A 3 -34.79 -4.19 -5.61
N VAL A 4 -34.91 -5.52 -5.66
CA VAL A 4 -34.76 -6.27 -6.90
C VAL A 4 -35.49 -7.60 -6.80
N GLN A 5 -36.06 -8.04 -7.92
CA GLN A 5 -36.63 -9.38 -8.04
C GLN A 5 -35.55 -10.37 -8.50
N HIS A 6 -35.45 -11.49 -7.82
CA HIS A 6 -34.48 -12.53 -8.13
C HIS A 6 -34.93 -13.31 -9.37
N PRO A 7 -34.05 -13.50 -10.38
CA PRO A 7 -34.48 -14.00 -11.69
C PRO A 7 -34.80 -15.50 -11.73
N ALA A 8 -34.36 -16.29 -10.73
CA ALA A 8 -34.54 -17.74 -10.74
C ALA A 8 -35.86 -18.22 -10.10
N ASP A 9 -36.33 -17.52 -9.08
CA ASP A 9 -37.43 -17.91 -8.20
C ASP A 9 -38.47 -16.79 -8.04
N ALA A 10 -38.28 -15.65 -8.72
CA ALA A 10 -39.15 -14.46 -8.68
C ALA A 10 -39.32 -13.83 -7.29
N SER A 11 -38.52 -14.21 -6.31
CA SER A 11 -38.57 -13.65 -4.96
C SER A 11 -38.08 -12.20 -4.94
N ILE A 12 -38.61 -11.37 -4.06
CA ILE A 12 -38.25 -9.95 -3.96
C ILE A 12 -37.26 -9.80 -2.80
N TRP A 13 -36.13 -9.17 -3.10
CA TRP A 13 -35.11 -8.82 -2.11
C TRP A 13 -35.04 -7.31 -1.93
N VAL A 14 -35.10 -6.87 -0.67
CA VAL A 14 -34.89 -5.48 -0.28
C VAL A 14 -33.64 -5.41 0.60
N PHE A 15 -32.66 -4.65 0.13
CA PHE A 15 -31.41 -4.41 0.83
C PHE A 15 -31.41 -3.00 1.43
N VAL A 16 -31.17 -2.93 2.73
CA VAL A 16 -31.21 -1.68 3.50
C VAL A 16 -29.89 -1.48 4.21
N LYS A 17 -29.25 -0.34 3.99
CA LYS A 17 -28.10 0.09 4.78
C LYS A 17 -28.61 0.63 6.12
N ARG A 18 -27.98 0.23 7.23
CA ARG A 18 -28.28 0.79 8.56
C ARG A 18 -27.18 1.74 8.98
N ASP A 19 -27.52 3.02 9.11
CA ASP A 19 -26.56 4.11 9.29
C ASP A 19 -25.64 3.94 10.50
N SER A 20 -26.13 3.33 11.60
CA SER A 20 -25.39 3.24 12.86
C SER A 20 -24.71 1.88 13.13
N PHE A 21 -24.77 0.92 12.20
CA PHE A 21 -24.36 -0.47 12.48
C PHE A 21 -23.40 -1.10 11.46
N ALA A 22 -22.86 -0.34 10.51
CA ALA A 22 -21.90 -0.82 9.50
C ALA A 22 -22.33 -2.10 8.76
N ASN A 23 -23.64 -2.33 8.64
CA ASN A 23 -24.23 -3.56 8.09
C ASN A 23 -25.24 -3.24 7.00
N ILE A 24 -25.37 -4.18 6.05
CA ILE A 24 -26.51 -4.24 5.12
C ILE A 24 -27.47 -5.30 5.66
N SER A 25 -28.72 -4.92 5.88
CA SER A 25 -29.81 -5.83 6.16
C SER A 25 -30.45 -6.28 4.85
N ALA A 26 -30.92 -7.53 4.82
CA ALA A 26 -31.72 -8.05 3.72
C ALA A 26 -33.10 -8.45 4.24
N ILE A 27 -34.12 -8.11 3.46
CA ILE A 27 -35.50 -8.53 3.67
C ILE A 27 -35.88 -9.32 2.42
N HIS A 28 -36.37 -10.53 2.61
CA HIS A 28 -36.69 -11.46 1.54
C HIS A 28 -38.18 -11.78 1.55
N PHE A 29 -38.79 -11.69 0.38
CA PHE A 29 -40.21 -11.90 0.19
C PHE A 29 -40.50 -12.85 -0.97
N THR A 30 -41.59 -13.60 -0.87
CA THR A 30 -42.12 -14.44 -1.95
C THR A 30 -43.48 -13.92 -2.38
N GLU A 31 -43.69 -13.82 -3.69
CA GLU A 31 -45.02 -13.52 -4.23
C GLU A 31 -45.92 -14.75 -4.05
N ILE A 32 -47.12 -14.53 -3.53
CA ILE A 32 -48.18 -15.53 -3.43
C ILE A 32 -49.41 -15.03 -4.20
N THR A 33 -50.45 -15.85 -4.29
CA THR A 33 -51.65 -15.50 -5.06
C THR A 33 -52.32 -14.25 -4.47
N ASN A 34 -52.14 -13.11 -5.14
CA ASN A 34 -52.64 -11.77 -4.78
C ASN A 34 -52.01 -11.11 -3.53
N ASP A 35 -50.87 -11.59 -3.05
CA ASP A 35 -50.19 -10.99 -1.89
C ASP A 35 -48.67 -11.28 -1.91
N VAL A 36 -47.94 -10.78 -0.93
CA VAL A 36 -46.51 -11.02 -0.74
C VAL A 36 -46.27 -11.54 0.67
N ASN A 37 -45.62 -12.71 0.77
CA ASN A 37 -45.20 -13.26 2.05
C ASN A 37 -43.80 -12.75 2.43
N LEU A 38 -43.61 -12.33 3.68
CA LEU A 38 -42.29 -12.04 4.22
C LEU A 38 -41.64 -13.35 4.68
N ASP A 39 -40.62 -13.80 3.98
CA ASP A 39 -39.95 -15.06 4.29
C ASP A 39 -38.93 -14.90 5.42
N SER A 40 -38.07 -13.88 5.31
CA SER A 40 -37.02 -13.65 6.30
C SER A 40 -36.54 -12.20 6.37
N VAL A 41 -36.00 -11.84 7.55
CA VAL A 41 -35.30 -10.58 7.80
C VAL A 41 -33.93 -10.91 8.38
N THR A 42 -32.88 -10.58 7.66
CA THR A 42 -31.50 -10.74 8.12
C THR A 42 -30.89 -9.38 8.40
N LEU A 43 -30.76 -9.02 9.68
CA LEU A 43 -30.30 -7.69 10.11
C LEU A 43 -28.81 -7.42 9.81
N SER A 44 -28.00 -8.46 9.72
CA SER A 44 -26.56 -8.40 9.47
C SER A 44 -26.17 -9.22 8.23
N TYR A 45 -26.94 -9.07 7.15
CA TYR A 45 -26.82 -9.89 5.94
C TYR A 45 -25.44 -9.78 5.28
N ILE A 46 -24.89 -8.57 5.22
CA ILE A 46 -23.47 -8.31 4.99
C ILE A 46 -22.98 -7.55 6.21
N SER A 47 -22.00 -8.14 6.91
CA SER A 47 -21.45 -7.59 8.15
C SER A 47 -19.92 -7.63 8.18
N GLN A 48 -19.36 -6.79 9.05
CA GLN A 48 -17.93 -6.50 9.17
C GLN A 48 -17.04 -7.71 9.57
N THR A 49 -17.60 -8.76 10.20
CA THR A 49 -16.81 -9.85 10.81
C THR A 49 -16.80 -11.17 10.04
N ALA A 50 -17.70 -11.37 9.09
CA ALA A 50 -17.82 -12.68 8.41
C ALA A 50 -17.03 -12.74 7.09
N ASP A 51 -17.05 -11.69 6.25
CA ASP A 51 -16.55 -11.80 4.86
C ASP A 51 -15.86 -10.52 4.32
N GLY A 52 -15.38 -9.62 5.19
CA GLY A 52 -14.64 -8.44 4.74
C GLY A 52 -14.60 -7.31 5.77
N SER A 53 -13.39 -6.86 6.09
CA SER A 53 -13.08 -5.97 7.21
C SER A 53 -13.42 -4.49 6.98
N ASN A 54 -14.64 -4.14 6.57
CA ASN A 54 -14.90 -2.81 6.00
C ASN A 54 -16.26 -2.13 6.37
N GLY A 55 -16.28 -1.06 7.20
CA GLY A 55 -17.38 -0.06 7.31
C GLY A 55 -17.39 1.08 6.26
N PRO A 56 -18.38 1.99 6.24
CA PRO A 56 -18.12 3.40 5.89
C PRO A 56 -18.93 4.39 6.75
N GLU A 57 -18.33 5.53 7.13
CA GLU A 57 -19.08 6.70 7.63
C GLU A 57 -18.64 8.02 6.97
N GLY A 58 -19.60 8.94 6.87
CA GLY A 58 -19.45 10.29 6.34
C GLY A 58 -20.29 10.54 5.09
N GLU A 59 -21.61 10.62 5.30
CA GLU A 59 -22.70 11.10 4.42
C GLU A 59 -22.80 10.52 2.98
N PHE A 60 -24.02 10.09 2.66
CA PHE A 60 -24.55 9.57 1.39
C PHE A 60 -24.61 8.03 1.17
N PRO A 61 -25.71 7.47 0.60
CA PRO A 61 -26.24 6.14 0.94
C PRO A 61 -26.22 5.12 -0.22
N TYR A 62 -25.15 5.07 -1.01
CA TYR A 62 -25.20 4.39 -2.31
C TYR A 62 -25.25 2.87 -2.21
N LEU A 63 -26.36 2.31 -2.69
CA LEU A 63 -26.63 0.88 -2.82
C LEU A 63 -27.39 0.70 -4.12
N ALA A 64 -26.93 -0.17 -5.00
CA ALA A 64 -27.68 -0.55 -6.19
C ALA A 64 -27.73 -2.07 -6.31
N ALA A 65 -28.85 -2.58 -6.81
CA ALA A 65 -29.01 -3.99 -7.10
C ALA A 65 -29.52 -4.15 -8.54
N SER A 66 -29.08 -5.19 -9.22
CA SER A 66 -29.53 -5.55 -10.57
C SER A 66 -29.74 -7.05 -10.64
N PRO A 67 -30.82 -7.53 -11.28
CA PRO A 67 -30.96 -8.95 -11.56
C PRO A 67 -29.91 -9.35 -12.59
N ASP A 68 -29.42 -10.58 -12.48
CA ASP A 68 -28.55 -11.23 -13.45
C ASP A 68 -29.17 -12.56 -13.88
N PRO A 69 -30.00 -12.54 -14.94
CA PRO A 69 -30.64 -13.75 -15.46
C PRO A 69 -29.63 -14.79 -15.95
N THR A 70 -28.47 -14.35 -16.44
CA THR A 70 -27.40 -15.22 -16.94
C THR A 70 -26.80 -16.09 -15.84
N ARG A 71 -26.67 -15.53 -14.64
CA ARG A 71 -26.09 -16.20 -13.48
C ARG A 71 -27.14 -16.70 -12.48
N SER A 72 -28.43 -16.52 -12.79
CA SER A 72 -29.55 -16.83 -11.89
C SER A 72 -29.34 -16.24 -10.49
N ALA A 73 -28.95 -14.96 -10.44
CA ALA A 73 -28.53 -14.29 -9.23
C ALA A 73 -29.00 -12.83 -9.19
N ILE A 74 -28.92 -12.22 -8.01
CA ILE A 74 -28.91 -10.77 -7.84
C ILE A 74 -27.47 -10.31 -7.73
N LEU A 75 -27.11 -9.25 -8.44
CA LEU A 75 -25.91 -8.51 -8.10
C LEU A 75 -26.29 -7.35 -7.20
N LEU A 76 -25.58 -7.21 -6.08
CA LEU A 76 -25.70 -6.11 -5.14
C LEU A 76 -24.38 -5.37 -5.08
N ALA A 77 -24.38 -4.10 -5.45
CA ALA A 77 -23.21 -3.27 -5.42
C ALA A 77 -23.31 -2.19 -4.35
N TYR A 78 -22.23 -2.07 -3.59
CA TYR A 78 -22.17 -1.29 -2.36
C TYR A 78 -20.75 -0.78 -2.11
N GLN A 79 -20.62 0.21 -1.24
CA GLN A 79 -19.35 0.86 -0.88
C GLN A 79 -18.79 0.34 0.47
N ASN A 80 -17.47 0.11 0.59
CA ASN A 80 -16.78 -0.46 1.78
C ASN A 80 -15.40 0.27 2.15
N TYR A 81 -14.90 0.19 3.40
CA TYR A 81 -13.78 0.88 4.21
C TYR A 81 -12.26 0.66 3.87
N GLN A 82 -11.20 1.29 4.49
CA GLN A 82 -10.75 1.55 5.93
C GLN A 82 -9.96 2.91 6.25
N TYR A 83 -9.71 3.19 7.57
CA TYR A 83 -9.27 4.37 8.40
C TYR A 83 -7.95 5.20 8.19
N GLN A 84 -7.99 6.52 8.54
CA GLN A 84 -7.39 7.21 9.73
C GLN A 84 -7.95 8.67 9.83
N PHE A 85 -7.76 9.43 10.90
CA PHE A 85 -8.07 10.88 10.98
C PHE A 85 -6.92 11.54 11.73
N VAL A 86 -6.35 12.65 11.21
CA VAL A 86 -5.47 13.53 12.01
C VAL A 86 -5.77 14.99 11.68
N PHE A 87 -6.28 15.75 12.65
CA PHE A 87 -6.06 17.21 12.72
C PHE A 87 -5.29 17.49 14.00
N ILE A 88 -4.35 18.42 13.90
CA ILE A 88 -3.97 19.29 15.00
C ILE A 88 -3.81 20.69 14.40
N ASP A 89 -4.59 21.67 14.87
CA ASP A 89 -4.34 23.09 14.64
C ASP A 89 -3.68 23.68 15.91
N PRO A 90 -2.44 24.19 15.84
CA PRO A 90 -1.76 24.76 17.00
C PRO A 90 -2.08 26.24 17.27
N LEU A 91 -2.82 26.94 16.40
CA LEU A 91 -3.00 28.40 16.48
C LEU A 91 -4.37 28.86 17.03
N TYR A 92 -5.37 27.98 17.06
CA TYR A 92 -6.70 28.30 17.58
C TYR A 92 -7.20 27.18 18.49
N GLY A 93 -7.15 27.40 19.81
CA GLY A 93 -7.65 26.48 20.85
C GLY A 93 -9.16 26.22 20.84
N SER A 94 -9.83 26.20 19.69
CA SER A 94 -11.18 25.69 19.53
C SER A 94 -11.31 24.86 18.24
N LEU A 95 -11.64 23.57 18.42
CA LEU A 95 -11.92 22.61 17.35
C LEU A 95 -13.24 22.96 16.66
N SER A 96 -13.19 23.38 15.39
CA SER A 96 -14.38 23.45 14.52
C SER A 96 -14.22 22.52 13.30
N ASN A 97 -14.56 21.25 13.54
CA ASN A 97 -15.02 20.16 12.68
C ASN A 97 -14.80 20.25 11.15
N ASN A 98 -13.78 19.57 10.62
CA ASN A 98 -13.91 18.19 10.07
C ASN A 98 -12.65 17.78 9.26
N ILE A 99 -11.88 16.81 9.77
CA ILE A 99 -10.85 16.07 9.01
C ILE A 99 -11.55 14.89 8.31
N PHE A 100 -11.10 14.43 7.14
CA PHE A 100 -11.55 13.13 6.59
C PHE A 100 -10.38 12.40 5.92
N LEU A 101 -10.07 11.16 6.33
CA LEU A 101 -9.33 10.20 5.47
C LEU A 101 -10.28 9.11 4.97
N LYS A 102 -9.98 8.57 3.77
CA LYS A 102 -11.01 8.18 2.81
C LYS A 102 -10.49 7.13 1.81
N GLN A 103 -11.09 5.93 1.80
CA GLN A 103 -10.78 4.79 0.91
C GLN A 103 -12.03 3.92 0.69
N ALA A 104 -12.86 4.26 -0.29
CA ALA A 104 -13.99 3.40 -0.65
C ALA A 104 -13.59 2.37 -1.71
N ARG A 105 -13.96 1.11 -1.51
CA ARG A 105 -14.07 0.18 -2.63
C ARG A 105 -15.54 -0.04 -2.91
N VAL A 106 -15.90 -0.02 -4.19
CA VAL A 106 -17.16 -0.62 -4.57
C VAL A 106 -16.94 -2.12 -4.61
N SER A 107 -17.89 -2.88 -4.12
CA SER A 107 -17.86 -4.34 -4.19
C SER A 107 -19.19 -4.81 -4.71
N ILE A 108 -19.16 -5.88 -5.48
CA ILE A 108 -20.35 -6.54 -5.99
C ILE A 108 -20.48 -7.85 -5.24
N ALA A 109 -21.58 -8.04 -4.54
CA ALA A 109 -22.00 -9.34 -4.04
C ALA A 109 -22.94 -9.96 -5.06
N GLN A 110 -22.60 -11.14 -5.57
CA GLN A 110 -23.55 -12.00 -6.26
C GLN A 110 -24.30 -12.81 -5.21
N VAL A 111 -25.61 -12.59 -5.14
CA VAL A 111 -26.57 -13.19 -4.22
C VAL A 111 -27.36 -14.25 -4.97
N SER A 112 -27.22 -15.51 -4.56
CA SER A 112 -27.98 -16.63 -5.11
C SER A 112 -29.42 -16.66 -4.54
N ALA A 113 -30.29 -17.48 -5.14
CA ALA A 113 -31.69 -17.64 -4.70
C ALA A 113 -31.81 -18.02 -3.21
N ASP A 114 -30.87 -18.83 -2.71
CA ASP A 114 -30.82 -19.27 -1.31
C ASP A 114 -30.24 -18.21 -0.34
N GLY A 115 -29.89 -17.03 -0.85
CA GLY A 115 -29.27 -15.96 -0.08
C GLY A 115 -27.77 -16.11 0.16
N SER A 116 -27.12 -17.14 -0.39
CA SER A 116 -25.66 -17.26 -0.39
C SER A 116 -25.01 -16.15 -1.20
N LYS A 117 -23.79 -15.76 -0.83
CA LYS A 117 -23.07 -14.61 -1.41
C LYS A 117 -21.72 -15.03 -1.95
N THR A 118 -21.35 -14.50 -3.10
CA THR A 118 -19.96 -14.50 -3.59
C THR A 118 -19.55 -13.08 -3.94
N PHE A 119 -18.32 -12.69 -3.63
CA PHE A 119 -17.88 -11.30 -3.74
C PHE A 119 -16.93 -11.10 -4.92
N ILE A 120 -17.21 -10.07 -5.70
CA ILE A 120 -16.41 -9.62 -6.84
C ILE A 120 -15.87 -8.23 -6.48
N PRO A 121 -14.56 -8.09 -6.21
CA PRO A 121 -13.98 -6.79 -5.92
C PRO A 121 -13.97 -5.90 -7.17
N PHE A 122 -14.31 -4.63 -7.01
CA PHE A 122 -14.05 -3.62 -8.03
C PHE A 122 -12.55 -3.30 -8.07
N GLN A 123 -12.01 -3.05 -9.26
CA GLN A 123 -10.56 -2.93 -9.46
C GLN A 123 -9.96 -1.59 -9.01
N ALA A 124 -10.75 -0.51 -8.93
CA ALA A 124 -10.22 0.80 -8.59
C ALA A 124 -10.47 1.20 -7.13
N TYR A 125 -9.43 1.76 -6.51
CA TYR A 125 -9.58 2.55 -5.29
C TYR A 125 -10.32 3.83 -5.62
N MET A 126 -11.51 3.99 -5.08
CA MET A 126 -12.26 5.23 -5.23
C MET A 126 -12.33 5.88 -3.88
N GLU A 127 -11.63 6.99 -3.71
CA GLU A 127 -11.56 7.60 -2.38
C GLU A 127 -12.99 7.90 -1.89
N ARG A 128 -13.89 8.45 -2.73
CA ARG A 128 -15.36 8.51 -2.47
C ARG A 128 -16.10 8.46 -3.79
N VAL A 129 -17.32 7.96 -3.70
CA VAL A 129 -18.32 8.03 -4.76
C VAL A 129 -19.58 8.70 -4.21
N THR A 130 -20.16 9.63 -4.98
CA THR A 130 -21.46 10.24 -4.66
C THR A 130 -22.59 9.84 -5.55
N GLN A 131 -22.35 9.03 -6.56
CA GLN A 131 -23.42 8.57 -7.42
C GLN A 131 -22.99 7.20 -7.93
N PHE A 132 -23.90 6.23 -7.88
CA PHE A 132 -23.56 4.85 -8.14
C PHE A 132 -24.74 4.08 -8.74
N GLY A 133 -24.49 3.30 -9.79
CA GLY A 133 -25.47 2.41 -10.39
C GLY A 133 -24.84 1.14 -10.93
N MET A 134 -25.62 0.07 -11.01
CA MET A 134 -25.23 -1.19 -11.66
C MET A 134 -26.28 -1.73 -12.64
N SER A 135 -25.84 -2.29 -13.77
CA SER A 135 -26.70 -2.98 -14.74
C SER A 135 -26.00 -4.21 -15.31
N VAL A 136 -26.77 -5.23 -15.69
CA VAL A 136 -26.29 -6.43 -16.37
C VAL A 136 -26.83 -6.45 -17.78
N LEU A 137 -25.95 -6.61 -18.78
CA LEU A 137 -26.36 -6.70 -20.18
C LEU A 137 -26.57 -8.14 -20.62
N SER A 138 -27.27 -8.30 -21.75
CA SER A 138 -27.56 -9.61 -22.34
C SER A 138 -26.32 -10.44 -22.68
N ASP A 139 -25.15 -9.81 -22.79
CA ASP A 139 -23.87 -10.47 -23.00
C ASP A 139 -23.20 -10.94 -21.68
N GLY A 140 -23.94 -10.87 -20.57
CA GLY A 140 -23.48 -11.24 -19.22
C GLY A 140 -22.49 -10.24 -18.61
N GLY A 141 -22.20 -9.12 -19.29
CA GLY A 141 -21.35 -8.05 -18.81
C GLY A 141 -22.03 -7.22 -17.74
N ILE A 142 -21.30 -6.92 -16.67
CA ILE A 142 -21.79 -6.10 -15.55
C ILE A 142 -21.23 -4.70 -15.72
N TRP A 143 -22.09 -3.70 -15.86
CA TRP A 143 -21.69 -2.31 -15.92
C TRP A 143 -21.87 -1.65 -14.57
N LEU A 144 -20.85 -0.88 -14.20
CA LEU A 144 -20.79 -0.12 -12.98
C LEU A 144 -20.59 1.34 -13.32
N ALA A 145 -21.59 2.17 -13.09
CA ALA A 145 -21.50 3.62 -13.25
C ALA A 145 -21.28 4.29 -11.90
N TYR A 146 -20.37 5.26 -11.85
CA TYR A 146 -20.01 5.92 -10.60
C TYR A 146 -19.48 7.35 -10.83
N GLN A 147 -19.66 8.23 -9.85
CA GLN A 147 -19.07 9.58 -9.84
C GLN A 147 -18.01 9.67 -8.74
N PRO A 148 -16.71 9.66 -9.09
CA PRO A 148 -15.64 9.80 -8.11
C PRO A 148 -15.48 11.27 -7.68
N ILE A 149 -15.04 11.46 -6.45
CA ILE A 149 -14.61 12.77 -5.94
C ILE A 149 -13.10 12.88 -6.06
N ASN A 150 -12.61 13.97 -6.65
CA ASN A 150 -11.21 14.35 -6.56
C ASN A 150 -10.83 14.53 -5.08
N SER A 151 -9.85 13.79 -4.60
CA SER A 151 -9.41 13.86 -3.19
C SER A 151 -8.61 15.10 -2.84
N GLN A 152 -7.96 15.74 -3.80
CA GLN A 152 -7.14 16.92 -3.56
C GLN A 152 -8.02 18.17 -3.48
N THR A 153 -8.89 18.36 -4.46
CA THR A 153 -9.75 19.55 -4.57
C THR A 153 -11.08 19.38 -3.85
N LEU A 154 -11.44 18.14 -3.48
CA LEU A 154 -12.76 17.77 -2.98
C LEU A 154 -13.91 18.13 -3.94
N THR A 155 -13.59 18.29 -5.22
CA THR A 155 -14.58 18.56 -6.27
C THR A 155 -15.03 17.27 -6.95
N TRP A 156 -16.25 17.31 -7.49
CA TRP A 156 -16.81 16.22 -8.26
C TRP A 156 -16.12 16.12 -9.62
N ASN A 157 -15.79 14.91 -10.05
CA ASN A 157 -15.40 14.65 -11.43
C ASN A 157 -16.65 14.33 -12.27
N GLY A 158 -16.45 14.10 -13.58
CA GLY A 158 -17.48 13.52 -14.44
C GLY A 158 -17.95 12.15 -13.95
N VAL A 159 -19.03 11.65 -14.54
CA VAL A 159 -19.52 10.31 -14.28
C VAL A 159 -18.74 9.32 -15.14
N TYR A 160 -18.25 8.26 -14.52
CA TYR A 160 -17.50 7.19 -15.19
C TYR A 160 -18.29 5.89 -15.18
N ALA A 161 -17.95 5.00 -16.11
CA ALA A 161 -18.49 3.65 -16.17
C ALA A 161 -17.38 2.64 -16.47
N SER A 162 -17.43 1.49 -15.80
CA SER A 162 -16.54 0.36 -16.05
C SER A 162 -17.37 -0.91 -16.24
N LYS A 163 -16.94 -1.77 -17.17
CA LYS A 163 -17.56 -3.06 -17.46
C LYS A 163 -16.74 -4.18 -16.84
N TYR A 164 -17.39 -5.10 -16.14
CA TYR A 164 -16.81 -6.38 -15.74
C TYR A 164 -17.32 -7.49 -16.66
N GLN A 165 -16.40 -8.21 -17.29
CA GLN A 165 -16.72 -9.37 -18.12
C GLN A 165 -15.53 -10.34 -18.08
N ASN A 166 -15.82 -11.64 -18.03
CA ASN A 166 -14.80 -12.69 -18.06
C ASN A 166 -13.71 -12.56 -16.98
N GLY A 167 -14.08 -12.11 -15.77
CA GLY A 167 -13.13 -11.97 -14.66
C GLY A 167 -12.34 -10.66 -14.63
N VAL A 168 -12.54 -9.76 -15.61
CA VAL A 168 -11.73 -8.56 -15.78
C VAL A 168 -12.60 -7.32 -15.85
N TRP A 169 -12.20 -6.25 -15.16
CA TRP A 169 -12.78 -4.92 -15.32
C TRP A 169 -12.12 -4.19 -16.49
N SER A 170 -12.92 -3.46 -17.27
CA SER A 170 -12.43 -2.51 -18.25
C SER A 170 -11.84 -1.27 -17.56
N ALA A 171 -10.97 -0.56 -18.27
CA ALA A 171 -10.61 0.81 -17.89
C ALA A 171 -11.89 1.67 -17.75
N PRO A 172 -11.89 2.67 -16.86
CA PRO A 172 -12.99 3.62 -16.73
C PRO A 172 -13.25 4.37 -18.04
N VAL A 173 -14.51 4.51 -18.42
CA VAL A 173 -14.97 5.31 -19.55
C VAL A 173 -15.77 6.50 -19.03
N LEU A 174 -15.56 7.69 -19.57
CA LEU A 174 -16.35 8.87 -19.20
C LEU A 174 -17.76 8.68 -19.77
N ALA A 175 -18.72 8.45 -18.88
CA ALA A 175 -20.13 8.36 -19.24
C ALA A 175 -20.76 9.75 -19.43
N GLY A 176 -20.24 10.79 -18.78
CA GLY A 176 -20.70 12.16 -18.95
C GLY A 176 -19.98 13.18 -18.07
N LEU A 177 -20.14 14.47 -18.37
CA LEU A 177 -19.68 15.57 -17.52
C LEU A 177 -20.81 16.01 -16.59
N ASP A 178 -20.47 16.33 -15.34
CA ASP A 178 -21.36 17.05 -14.44
C ASP A 178 -21.37 18.53 -14.85
N TYR A 179 -22.35 18.95 -15.65
CA TYR A 179 -22.50 20.35 -16.02
C TYR A 179 -23.23 21.07 -14.87
N ASN A 180 -22.46 21.62 -13.93
CA ASN A 180 -22.99 22.43 -12.85
C ASN A 180 -23.65 23.71 -13.38
N ASP A 181 -24.96 23.82 -13.21
CA ASP A 181 -25.57 25.08 -12.79
C ASP A 181 -26.45 24.78 -11.57
N TYR A 182 -26.03 25.31 -10.43
CA TYR A 182 -26.52 24.97 -9.10
C TYR A 182 -27.81 25.73 -8.76
N ASN A 183 -28.90 25.01 -8.46
CA ASN A 183 -29.80 25.28 -7.34
C ASN A 183 -30.93 24.24 -7.28
N SER A 184 -30.88 23.32 -6.32
CA SER A 184 -31.92 23.24 -5.29
C SER A 184 -31.62 22.13 -4.29
N ALA A 185 -31.90 22.45 -3.03
CA ALA A 185 -31.89 21.51 -1.92
C ALA A 185 -32.96 20.43 -2.15
N SER A 186 -32.55 19.23 -2.51
CA SER A 186 -33.18 17.95 -2.11
C SER A 186 -32.40 16.81 -2.77
N GLY A 187 -31.98 15.84 -1.95
CA GLY A 187 -31.10 14.76 -2.35
C GLY A 187 -31.62 13.93 -3.52
N LEU A 188 -30.70 13.54 -4.40
CA LEU A 188 -30.99 12.79 -5.62
C LEU A 188 -30.11 11.55 -5.70
N GLY A 189 -30.76 10.43 -6.02
CA GLY A 189 -30.13 9.14 -6.24
C GLY A 189 -30.01 8.82 -7.72
N VAL A 190 -29.05 7.97 -8.05
CA VAL A 190 -28.90 7.35 -9.37
C VAL A 190 -29.98 6.28 -9.55
N SER A 191 -30.50 6.13 -10.76
CA SER A 191 -31.38 5.02 -11.12
C SER A 191 -31.04 4.57 -12.53
N LEU A 192 -30.29 3.48 -12.68
CA LEU A 192 -30.10 2.88 -13.99
C LEU A 192 -31.41 2.23 -14.43
N VAL A 193 -31.98 2.74 -15.53
CA VAL A 193 -33.20 2.19 -16.12
C VAL A 193 -32.79 1.20 -17.20
N TYR A 194 -33.02 -0.08 -16.94
CA TYR A 194 -32.77 -1.14 -17.92
C TYR A 194 -33.77 -1.08 -19.08
N ARG A 195 -33.24 -1.17 -20.29
CA ARG A 195 -33.97 -1.49 -21.52
C ARG A 195 -33.18 -2.58 -22.25
N THR A 196 -33.83 -3.72 -22.53
CA THR A 196 -33.23 -4.88 -23.20
C THR A 196 -32.66 -4.55 -24.58
N ASP A 197 -33.10 -3.45 -25.20
CA ASP A 197 -32.73 -2.99 -26.53
C ASP A 197 -31.65 -1.91 -26.55
N GLN A 198 -31.38 -1.24 -25.42
CA GLN A 198 -30.36 -0.18 -25.30
C GLN A 198 -29.84 -0.10 -23.85
N PRO A 199 -28.53 -0.27 -23.59
CA PRO A 199 -27.98 -0.11 -22.25
C PRO A 199 -28.00 1.38 -21.89
N LEU A 200 -29.02 1.83 -21.17
CA LEU A 200 -29.15 3.23 -20.76
C LEU A 200 -28.72 3.37 -19.30
N ALA A 201 -27.78 4.27 -19.04
CA ALA A 201 -27.59 4.78 -17.69
C ALA A 201 -28.45 6.02 -17.50
N ALA A 202 -29.31 6.05 -16.48
CA ALA A 202 -30.04 7.24 -16.12
C ALA A 202 -29.57 7.79 -14.77
N PHE A 203 -29.29 9.09 -14.73
CA PHE A 203 -28.86 9.80 -13.53
C PHE A 203 -29.88 10.88 -13.22
N MET A 204 -30.24 11.01 -11.95
CA MET A 204 -31.03 12.14 -11.50
C MET A 204 -30.04 13.24 -11.10
N THR A 205 -29.96 14.29 -11.91
CA THR A 205 -29.09 15.46 -11.70
C THR A 205 -29.71 16.42 -10.70
N PRO A 206 -28.93 17.25 -9.96
CA PRO A 206 -29.41 18.22 -8.95
C PRO A 206 -30.62 19.10 -9.31
N ASP A 207 -30.98 19.18 -10.59
CA ASP A 207 -32.19 19.81 -11.11
C ASP A 207 -33.44 18.91 -11.11
N GLN A 208 -33.38 17.73 -10.48
CA GLN A 208 -34.41 16.69 -10.43
C GLN A 208 -34.81 16.09 -11.79
N ARG A 209 -34.00 16.24 -12.84
CA ARG A 209 -34.26 15.61 -14.14
C ARG A 209 -33.51 14.29 -14.28
N MET A 210 -34.12 13.35 -15.02
CA MET A 210 -33.46 12.11 -15.42
C MET A 210 -32.69 12.32 -16.72
N HIS A 211 -31.36 12.35 -16.64
CA HIS A 211 -30.45 12.36 -17.79
C HIS A 211 -30.17 10.93 -18.22
N ARG A 212 -30.41 10.61 -19.49
CA ARG A 212 -30.17 9.29 -20.08
C ARG A 212 -28.86 9.30 -20.87
N PHE A 213 -28.05 8.28 -20.66
CA PHE A 213 -26.77 8.06 -21.34
C PHE A 213 -26.84 6.73 -22.05
N ASP A 214 -26.68 6.77 -23.36
CA ASP A 214 -26.59 5.59 -24.20
C ASP A 214 -25.20 4.96 -24.04
N LEU A 215 -25.14 3.84 -23.30
CA LEU A 215 -23.91 3.11 -23.09
C LEU A 215 -23.51 2.26 -24.32
N SER A 216 -24.35 2.20 -25.37
CA SER A 216 -23.99 1.55 -26.64
C SER A 216 -23.10 2.43 -27.52
N ASN A 217 -23.06 3.73 -27.22
CA ASN A 217 -22.28 4.74 -27.93
C ASN A 217 -21.42 5.57 -26.96
N LEU A 218 -20.69 4.88 -26.07
CA LEU A 218 -19.72 5.53 -25.20
C LEU A 218 -18.56 6.06 -26.02
N GLY A 219 -18.33 7.37 -25.97
CA GLY A 219 -17.06 7.95 -26.40
C GLY A 219 -15.91 7.41 -25.54
N THR A 220 -14.72 7.33 -26.08
CA THR A 220 -13.52 7.08 -25.26
C THR A 220 -13.39 8.18 -24.22
N ALA A 221 -13.14 7.82 -22.95
CA ALA A 221 -12.78 8.81 -21.95
C ALA A 221 -11.62 9.68 -22.46
N PRO A 222 -11.55 10.97 -22.08
CA PRO A 222 -10.33 11.72 -22.23
C PRO A 222 -9.18 10.90 -21.62
N ALA A 223 -8.04 10.83 -22.32
CA ALA A 223 -6.86 10.19 -21.75
C ALA A 223 -6.54 10.86 -20.42
N ASP A 224 -6.36 10.07 -19.36
CA ASP A 224 -5.91 10.62 -18.10
C ASP A 224 -4.43 11.01 -18.25
N THR A 225 -4.15 12.29 -18.04
CA THR A 225 -2.79 12.85 -18.12
C THR A 225 -2.33 13.40 -16.77
N THR A 226 -3.15 13.26 -15.74
CA THR A 226 -2.86 13.80 -14.41
C THR A 226 -2.04 12.76 -13.64
N ALA A 227 -0.91 13.16 -13.08
CA ALA A 227 -0.09 12.26 -12.29
C ALA A 227 -0.57 12.22 -10.83
N PRO A 228 -0.47 11.04 -10.17
CA PRO A 228 -0.75 10.93 -8.74
C PRO A 228 0.15 11.82 -7.89
N THR A 229 -0.40 12.36 -6.80
CA THR A 229 0.40 12.96 -5.71
C THR A 229 0.70 11.93 -4.63
N THR A 230 1.88 11.99 -4.01
CA THR A 230 2.24 11.09 -2.92
C THR A 230 3.16 11.75 -1.89
N SER A 231 3.11 11.30 -0.64
CA SER A 231 4.01 11.75 0.43
C SER A 231 4.29 10.63 1.43
N ILE A 232 5.48 10.63 2.03
CA ILE A 232 5.79 9.76 3.17
C ILE A 232 5.27 10.44 4.44
N THR A 233 4.40 9.77 5.17
CA THR A 233 3.79 10.25 6.42
C THR A 233 4.52 9.74 7.67
N SER A 234 5.21 8.61 7.55
CA SER A 234 6.13 8.08 8.56
C SER A 234 7.20 7.24 7.87
N PRO A 235 8.48 7.34 8.26
CA PRO A 235 9.01 8.13 9.37
C PRO A 235 9.11 9.62 9.03
N ALA A 236 9.34 10.45 10.06
CA ALA A 236 9.62 11.87 9.88
C ALA A 236 11.02 12.08 9.25
N ASN A 237 11.18 13.19 8.54
CA ASN A 237 12.50 13.62 8.05
C ASN A 237 13.48 13.79 9.22
N GLY A 238 14.69 13.23 9.08
CA GLY A 238 15.73 13.19 10.10
C GLY A 238 15.61 12.06 11.12
N ALA A 239 14.60 11.18 11.01
CA ALA A 239 14.43 10.07 11.95
C ALA A 239 15.65 9.13 11.97
N THR A 240 15.99 8.64 13.17
CA THR A 240 16.97 7.55 13.33
C THR A 240 16.24 6.22 13.43
N LEU A 241 16.64 5.26 12.61
CA LEU A 241 15.93 4.01 12.37
C LEU A 241 16.82 2.80 12.69
N SER A 242 16.22 1.72 13.18
CA SER A 242 16.92 0.45 13.39
C SER A 242 15.96 -0.74 13.35
N GLY A 243 16.47 -1.90 12.97
CA GLY A 243 15.68 -3.12 12.88
C GLY A 243 14.64 -3.09 11.75
N SER A 244 13.38 -3.31 12.12
CA SER A 244 12.26 -3.35 11.17
C SER A 244 11.36 -2.14 11.38
N VAL A 245 11.24 -1.30 10.36
CA VAL A 245 10.56 0.00 10.44
C VAL A 245 9.38 0.03 9.48
N THR A 246 8.22 0.43 10.00
CA THR A 246 7.03 0.65 9.19
C THR A 246 7.11 2.00 8.49
N ILE A 247 7.13 1.96 7.16
CA ILE A 247 6.99 3.12 6.28
C ILE A 247 5.52 3.29 5.95
N SER A 248 4.98 4.49 6.14
CA SER A 248 3.62 4.85 5.79
C SER A 248 3.64 5.99 4.79
N ALA A 249 2.80 5.90 3.77
CA ALA A 249 2.66 6.89 2.73
C ALA A 249 1.19 7.23 2.45
N SER A 250 0.96 8.44 1.98
CA SER A 250 -0.27 8.83 1.30
C SER A 250 -0.02 8.86 -0.20
N ALA A 251 -1.04 8.51 -0.98
CA ALA A 251 -1.07 8.77 -2.41
C ALA A 251 -2.51 8.96 -2.86
N SER A 252 -2.72 9.90 -3.77
CA SER A 252 -4.04 10.21 -4.31
C SER A 252 -3.95 10.73 -5.74
N ASP A 253 -5.03 10.55 -6.48
CA ASP A 253 -5.14 10.86 -7.90
C ASP A 253 -6.62 11.12 -8.27
N ASN A 254 -6.89 11.81 -9.39
CA ASN A 254 -8.25 12.12 -9.85
C ASN A 254 -9.06 10.88 -10.27
N LEU A 255 -8.44 9.87 -10.86
CA LEU A 255 -9.11 8.61 -11.24
C LEU A 255 -8.65 7.40 -10.43
N GLY A 256 -7.60 7.58 -9.63
CA GLY A 256 -7.20 6.65 -8.59
C GLY A 256 -5.79 6.13 -8.79
N VAL A 257 -5.19 5.72 -7.68
CA VAL A 257 -3.82 5.22 -7.65
C VAL A 257 -3.84 3.70 -7.83
N SER A 258 -3.05 3.20 -8.77
CA SER A 258 -2.84 1.78 -9.03
C SER A 258 -1.81 1.16 -8.08
N LYS A 259 -0.69 1.85 -7.83
CA LYS A 259 0.36 1.39 -6.90
C LYS A 259 1.26 2.54 -6.43
N VAL A 260 1.99 2.28 -5.35
CA VAL A 260 3.02 3.16 -4.79
C VAL A 260 4.30 2.35 -4.56
N ASP A 261 5.39 2.70 -5.23
CA ASP A 261 6.71 2.14 -4.97
C ASP A 261 7.41 2.98 -3.88
N LEU A 262 8.03 2.33 -2.89
CA LEU A 262 9.00 2.96 -1.98
C LEU A 262 10.38 2.86 -2.61
N LEU A 263 11.08 4.00 -2.71
CA LEU A 263 12.46 4.09 -3.14
C LEU A 263 13.36 4.39 -1.94
N VAL A 264 14.41 3.58 -1.77
CA VAL A 264 15.52 3.80 -0.83
C VAL A 264 16.75 4.06 -1.69
N ASP A 265 17.37 5.23 -1.53
CA ASP A 265 18.54 5.67 -2.31
C ASP A 265 18.34 5.53 -3.83
N GLY A 266 17.13 5.88 -4.29
CA GLY A 266 16.73 5.83 -5.70
C GLY A 266 16.38 4.43 -6.23
N SER A 267 16.49 3.38 -5.41
CA SER A 267 16.15 2.00 -5.80
C SER A 267 14.85 1.54 -5.16
N VAL A 268 14.02 0.80 -5.89
CA VAL A 268 12.75 0.28 -5.36
C VAL A 268 13.02 -0.74 -4.26
N ALA A 269 12.59 -0.42 -3.03
CA ALA A 269 12.67 -1.30 -1.86
C ALA A 269 11.40 -2.14 -1.66
N GLY A 270 10.26 -1.68 -2.21
CA GLY A 270 9.01 -2.44 -2.21
C GLY A 270 7.86 -1.68 -2.88
N THR A 271 6.76 -2.38 -3.12
CA THR A 271 5.56 -1.86 -3.79
C THR A 271 4.34 -2.09 -2.91
N MET A 272 3.53 -1.05 -2.76
CA MET A 272 2.25 -1.06 -2.05
C MET A 272 1.14 -0.86 -3.09
N THR A 273 0.31 -1.87 -3.30
CA THR A 273 -0.79 -1.83 -4.28
C THR A 273 -2.11 -1.43 -3.66
N THR A 274 -2.17 -1.36 -2.32
CA THR A 274 -3.41 -1.14 -1.59
C THR A 274 -3.20 -0.11 -0.50
N SER A 275 -4.07 0.90 -0.45
CA SER A 275 -4.11 1.81 0.69
C SER A 275 -4.75 1.12 1.92
N PRO A 276 -4.34 1.42 3.17
CA PRO A 276 -3.26 2.33 3.56
C PRO A 276 -1.90 1.85 3.04
N TYR A 277 -1.14 2.74 2.40
CA TYR A 277 0.14 2.39 1.78
C TYR A 277 1.19 2.25 2.88
N VAL A 278 1.34 1.02 3.36
CA VAL A 278 2.25 0.65 4.42
C VAL A 278 3.20 -0.42 3.93
N LEU A 279 4.49 -0.24 4.19
CA LEU A 279 5.54 -1.20 3.88
C LEU A 279 6.43 -1.39 5.11
N LEU A 280 6.76 -2.64 5.43
CA LEU A 280 7.75 -2.94 6.45
C LEU A 280 9.15 -2.97 5.81
N TRP A 281 9.99 -2.00 6.16
CA TRP A 281 11.37 -1.91 5.71
C TRP A 281 12.33 -2.47 6.76
N ASP A 282 13.07 -3.51 6.36
CA ASP A 282 14.13 -4.13 7.17
C ASP A 282 15.44 -3.36 7.00
N THR A 283 15.73 -2.44 7.93
CA THR A 283 16.92 -1.59 7.87
C THR A 283 18.20 -2.36 8.13
N THR A 284 18.15 -3.60 8.64
CA THR A 284 19.34 -4.43 8.89
C THR A 284 20.04 -4.86 7.60
N LYS A 285 19.35 -4.77 6.46
CA LYS A 285 19.88 -5.04 5.12
C LYS A 285 20.51 -3.81 4.47
N SER A 286 20.42 -2.65 5.12
CA SER A 286 21.04 -1.41 4.65
C SER A 286 22.24 -1.07 5.55
N PRO A 287 23.33 -0.50 5.01
CA PRO A 287 24.43 -0.01 5.83
C PRO A 287 23.96 0.99 6.90
N ASN A 288 24.70 1.13 7.99
CA ASN A 288 24.45 2.25 8.90
C ASN A 288 24.89 3.57 8.24
N GLY A 289 24.12 4.64 8.45
CA GLY A 289 24.37 5.95 7.86
C GLY A 289 23.12 6.63 7.34
N THR A 290 23.30 7.72 6.60
CA THR A 290 22.19 8.47 6.01
C THR A 290 21.66 7.78 4.76
N HIS A 291 20.34 7.60 4.71
CA HIS A 291 19.59 7.10 3.56
C HIS A 291 18.52 8.10 3.14
N THR A 292 18.19 8.09 1.86
CA THR A 292 17.09 8.89 1.29
C THR A 292 15.89 8.02 1.01
N LEU A 293 14.70 8.46 1.42
CA LEU A 293 13.42 7.80 1.14
C LEU A 293 12.56 8.69 0.25
N GLN A 294 11.91 8.08 -0.74
CA GLN A 294 10.95 8.72 -1.63
C GLN A 294 9.88 7.72 -2.05
N THR A 295 8.64 8.16 -2.27
CA THR A 295 7.61 7.32 -2.90
C THR A 295 7.36 7.73 -4.33
N LYS A 296 7.01 6.76 -5.17
CA LYS A 296 6.54 6.96 -6.54
C LYS A 296 5.19 6.31 -6.72
N ALA A 297 4.14 7.11 -6.90
CA ALA A 297 2.79 6.63 -7.12
C ALA A 297 2.47 6.59 -8.62
N TYR A 298 1.65 5.62 -9.02
CA TYR A 298 1.22 5.38 -10.40
C TYR A 298 -0.29 5.25 -10.45
N ASP A 299 -0.93 5.77 -11.50
CA ASP A 299 -2.34 5.53 -11.80
C ASP A 299 -2.51 4.34 -12.77
N ALA A 300 -3.75 4.08 -13.20
CA ALA A 300 -4.06 3.05 -14.18
C ALA A 300 -3.73 3.45 -15.64
N ALA A 301 -3.55 4.75 -15.91
CA ALA A 301 -3.19 5.27 -17.23
C ALA A 301 -1.67 5.27 -17.48
N GLY A 302 -0.86 5.01 -16.44
CA GLY A 302 0.59 4.98 -16.50
C GLY A 302 1.26 6.30 -16.12
N ASN A 303 0.51 7.32 -15.69
CA ASN A 303 1.10 8.54 -15.14
C ASN A 303 1.75 8.24 -13.79
N ALA A 304 2.81 8.98 -13.47
CA ALA A 304 3.56 8.77 -12.24
C ALA A 304 3.97 10.09 -11.58
N GLY A 305 3.85 10.15 -10.25
CA GLY A 305 4.31 11.27 -9.44
C GLY A 305 5.21 10.83 -8.30
N LEU A 306 6.15 11.70 -7.92
CA LEU A 306 7.12 11.47 -6.86
C LEU A 306 6.78 12.30 -5.62
N SER A 307 7.08 11.77 -4.44
CA SER A 307 7.06 12.58 -3.21
C SER A 307 8.29 13.47 -3.11
N ALA A 308 8.25 14.40 -2.14
CA ALA A 308 9.47 14.97 -1.59
C ALA A 308 10.37 13.86 -1.03
N ILE A 309 11.69 14.07 -1.12
CA ILE A 309 12.68 13.20 -0.50
C ILE A 309 12.75 13.52 0.99
N ILE A 310 12.75 12.50 1.84
CA ILE A 310 13.14 12.63 3.25
C ILE A 310 14.47 11.91 3.49
N SER A 311 15.28 12.43 4.38
CA SER A 311 16.53 11.79 4.82
C SER A 311 16.31 11.12 6.17
N VAL A 312 16.82 9.91 6.35
CA VAL A 312 16.79 9.17 7.61
C VAL A 312 18.18 8.65 7.93
N ASN A 313 18.45 8.36 9.20
CA ASN A 313 19.72 7.79 9.64
C ASN A 313 19.50 6.35 10.12
N VAL A 314 20.02 5.37 9.40
CA VAL A 314 20.00 3.97 9.82
C VAL A 314 21.13 3.76 10.83
N ASN A 315 20.76 3.28 12.01
CA ASN A 315 21.67 2.99 13.11
C ASN A 315 21.31 1.66 13.77
N ASN A 316 21.56 0.56 13.05
CA ASN A 316 21.39 -0.78 13.59
C ASN A 316 22.49 -1.06 14.63
N PRO A 317 22.16 -1.65 15.79
CA PRO A 317 23.15 -2.06 16.76
C PRO A 317 24.12 -3.08 16.14
N ILE A 318 25.39 -2.73 16.19
CA ILE A 318 26.47 -3.49 15.59
C ILE A 318 26.99 -4.49 16.63
N SER A 319 26.70 -5.79 16.48
CA SER A 319 27.24 -6.80 17.39
C SER A 319 28.64 -7.21 16.94
N SER A 320 29.67 -6.71 17.64
CA SER A 320 31.05 -7.17 17.48
C SER A 320 31.29 -8.58 18.04
N ALA A 321 30.30 -9.19 18.69
CA ALA A 321 30.45 -10.44 19.43
C ALA A 321 30.73 -11.67 18.54
N ASN A 322 30.52 -11.59 17.23
CA ASN A 322 30.73 -12.71 16.32
C ASN A 322 32.10 -12.68 15.59
N LEU A 323 32.74 -11.50 15.49
CA LEU A 323 34.05 -11.36 14.83
C LEU A 323 35.16 -11.60 15.85
N THR A 324 35.90 -12.69 15.67
CA THR A 324 37.07 -13.01 16.50
C THR A 324 38.35 -12.82 15.70
N VAL A 325 39.41 -12.33 16.35
CA VAL A 325 40.75 -12.16 15.77
C VAL A 325 41.78 -12.72 16.72
N ALA A 326 42.70 -13.53 16.20
CA ALA A 326 43.81 -14.10 16.95
C ALA A 326 45.11 -14.06 16.14
N ILE A 327 46.15 -13.42 16.67
CA ILE A 327 47.52 -13.50 16.18
C ILE A 327 48.07 -14.87 16.55
N THR A 328 48.44 -15.66 15.54
CA THR A 328 48.99 -17.01 15.70
C THR A 328 50.51 -17.03 15.60
N ASN A 329 51.12 -16.01 14.98
CA ASN A 329 52.56 -15.81 14.95
C ASN A 329 52.89 -14.31 14.80
N PRO A 330 53.89 -13.76 15.51
CA PRO A 330 54.64 -14.39 16.62
C PRO A 330 53.77 -14.61 17.86
N ILE A 331 54.24 -15.42 18.82
CA ILE A 331 53.53 -15.67 20.09
C ILE A 331 53.75 -14.48 21.04
N ASN A 332 52.75 -14.13 21.84
CA ASN A 332 52.87 -13.08 22.86
C ASN A 332 54.02 -13.38 23.84
N GLY A 333 54.88 -12.38 24.06
CA GLY A 333 56.07 -12.47 24.91
C GLY A 333 57.31 -13.08 24.24
N SER A 334 57.21 -13.56 23.01
CA SER A 334 58.35 -14.18 22.30
C SER A 334 59.44 -13.16 21.90
N THR A 335 60.60 -13.69 21.51
CA THR A 335 61.68 -12.90 20.92
C THR A 335 61.63 -12.99 19.39
N VAL A 336 62.00 -11.90 18.72
CA VAL A 336 62.11 -11.82 17.26
C VAL A 336 63.49 -11.33 16.84
N PRO A 337 64.10 -11.89 15.77
CA PRO A 337 65.45 -11.52 15.37
C PRO A 337 65.49 -10.12 14.75
N ARG A 338 66.42 -9.28 15.22
CA ARG A 338 66.64 -7.94 14.66
C ARG A 338 67.12 -7.98 13.21
N ASN A 339 66.74 -6.94 12.45
CA ASN A 339 67.09 -6.77 11.04
C ASN A 339 66.66 -7.91 10.10
N GLN A 340 65.79 -8.81 10.57
CA GLN A 340 65.23 -9.89 9.78
C GLN A 340 63.74 -9.67 9.48
N LYS A 341 63.21 -10.42 8.52
CA LYS A 341 61.77 -10.46 8.24
C LYS A 341 61.11 -11.51 9.12
N VAL A 342 60.04 -11.11 9.80
CA VAL A 342 59.16 -11.99 10.57
C VAL A 342 57.76 -11.88 9.99
N THR A 343 57.12 -13.01 9.68
CA THR A 343 55.74 -13.03 9.21
C THR A 343 54.79 -12.92 10.39
N ILE A 344 53.95 -11.89 10.40
CA ILE A 344 52.82 -11.80 11.32
C ILE A 344 51.67 -12.58 10.68
N SER A 345 51.15 -13.57 11.39
CA SER A 345 50.04 -14.43 10.97
C SER A 345 48.87 -14.23 11.92
N ALA A 346 47.66 -14.09 11.38
CA ALA A 346 46.44 -13.98 12.15
C ALA A 346 45.33 -14.88 11.58
N ALA A 347 44.47 -15.36 12.47
CA ALA A 347 43.21 -16.03 12.17
C ALA A 347 42.05 -15.11 12.53
N ALA A 348 40.97 -15.19 11.76
CA ALA A 348 39.72 -14.51 12.07
C ALA A 348 38.53 -15.37 11.66
N SER A 349 37.44 -15.27 12.43
CA SER A 349 36.18 -15.96 12.16
C SER A 349 35.03 -15.01 12.42
N ASP A 350 34.01 -15.07 11.56
CA ASP A 350 32.77 -14.30 11.65
C ASP A 350 31.62 -15.08 11.01
N LYS A 351 30.37 -14.77 11.39
CA LYS A 351 29.16 -15.44 10.87
C LYS A 351 28.78 -14.96 9.46
N VAL A 352 29.17 -13.75 9.07
CA VAL A 352 28.82 -13.15 7.76
C VAL A 352 29.98 -13.30 6.79
N ALA A 353 31.15 -12.71 7.07
CA ALA A 353 32.42 -12.93 6.37
C ALA A 353 33.45 -11.88 6.82
N VAL A 354 34.70 -12.29 7.02
CA VAL A 354 35.83 -11.36 7.23
C VAL A 354 36.28 -10.82 5.87
N THR A 355 36.29 -9.50 5.69
CA THR A 355 36.63 -8.81 4.42
C THR A 355 38.08 -8.36 4.34
N LYS A 356 38.70 -7.98 5.46
CA LYS A 356 40.12 -7.61 5.51
C LYS A 356 40.73 -7.76 6.91
N MET A 357 42.06 -7.84 6.94
CA MET A 357 42.91 -7.81 8.13
C MET A 357 43.99 -6.75 7.99
N GLU A 358 44.11 -5.85 8.96
CA GLU A 358 45.15 -4.83 9.03
C GLU A 358 46.16 -5.15 10.13
N PHE A 359 47.45 -4.98 9.82
CA PHE A 359 48.55 -5.29 10.73
C PHE A 359 49.29 -4.02 11.13
N TYR A 360 49.53 -3.85 12.43
CA TYR A 360 50.15 -2.67 13.01
C TYR A 360 51.33 -3.06 13.90
N VAL A 361 52.35 -2.20 13.95
CA VAL A 361 53.42 -2.25 14.95
C VAL A 361 53.55 -0.88 15.61
N ASN A 362 53.49 -0.84 16.94
CA ASN A 362 53.51 0.41 17.73
C ASN A 362 52.52 1.46 17.17
N ASN A 363 51.29 1.01 16.88
CA ASN A 363 50.20 1.78 16.28
C ASN A 363 50.44 2.29 14.84
N SER A 364 51.59 2.00 14.22
CA SER A 364 51.84 2.30 12.81
C SER A 364 51.35 1.15 11.92
N LEU A 365 50.49 1.46 10.94
CA LEU A 365 49.99 0.48 9.97
C LEU A 365 51.14 -0.02 9.10
N LEU A 366 51.31 -1.34 9.05
CA LEU A 366 52.23 -1.99 8.13
C LEU A 366 51.55 -2.28 6.79
N GLY A 367 50.34 -2.82 6.84
CA GLY A 367 49.52 -3.05 5.66
C GLY A 367 48.33 -3.96 5.90
N THR A 368 47.70 -4.35 4.81
CA THR A 368 46.39 -5.01 4.80
C THR A 368 46.45 -6.32 4.01
N SER A 369 45.72 -7.34 4.47
CA SER A 369 45.44 -8.58 3.74
C SER A 369 43.92 -8.74 3.57
N THR A 370 43.47 -9.08 2.37
CA THR A 370 42.04 -9.20 2.01
C THR A 370 41.56 -10.65 1.86
N SER A 371 42.44 -11.63 2.07
CA SER A 371 42.09 -13.05 1.95
C SER A 371 42.89 -13.91 2.93
N ALA A 372 42.26 -14.95 3.48
CA ALA A 372 42.94 -15.94 4.29
C ALA A 372 43.92 -16.79 3.43
N PRO A 373 45.07 -17.23 3.97
CA PRO A 373 45.57 -16.95 5.33
C PRO A 373 46.06 -15.50 5.48
N TYR A 374 45.65 -14.83 6.57
CA TYR A 374 46.01 -13.44 6.81
C TYR A 374 47.44 -13.35 7.32
N ASN A 375 48.36 -12.95 6.44
CA ASN A 375 49.77 -12.83 6.73
C ASN A 375 50.31 -11.46 6.31
N TYR A 376 51.30 -10.96 7.05
CA TYR A 376 52.06 -9.78 6.65
C TYR A 376 53.56 -9.91 7.00
N PRO A 377 54.47 -9.67 6.04
CA PRO A 377 55.92 -9.72 6.30
C PRO A 377 56.42 -8.44 6.97
N TRP A 378 56.71 -8.50 8.28
CA TRP A 378 57.26 -7.37 9.04
C TRP A 378 58.79 -7.40 9.05
N LYS A 379 59.43 -6.28 8.66
CA LYS A 379 60.88 -6.09 8.84
C LYS A 379 61.17 -5.58 10.24
N VAL A 380 61.74 -6.44 11.09
CA VAL A 380 62.06 -6.10 12.50
C VAL A 380 63.15 -5.03 12.55
N PRO A 381 62.96 -3.91 13.27
CA PRO A 381 63.98 -2.88 13.37
C PRO A 381 65.25 -3.35 14.09
N GLY A 382 66.39 -2.72 13.79
CA GLY A 382 67.68 -3.01 14.44
C GLY A 382 67.79 -2.57 15.91
N LYS A 383 66.82 -1.79 16.40
CA LYS A 383 66.76 -1.34 17.79
C LYS A 383 66.20 -2.44 18.68
N LYS A 384 66.98 -2.85 19.69
CA LYS A 384 66.51 -3.76 20.76
C LYS A 384 65.38 -3.10 21.54
N GLY A 385 64.34 -3.84 21.86
CA GLY A 385 63.22 -3.33 22.64
C GLY A 385 61.93 -4.12 22.46
N LEU A 386 60.90 -3.68 23.17
CA LEU A 386 59.54 -4.20 23.04
C LEU A 386 58.84 -3.57 21.85
N TYR A 387 58.09 -4.39 21.11
CA TYR A 387 57.23 -3.97 20.01
C TYR A 387 55.82 -4.53 20.24
N ASN A 388 54.83 -3.64 20.19
CA ASN A 388 53.42 -4.01 20.26
C ASN A 388 52.90 -4.30 18.85
N ILE A 389 52.49 -5.53 18.59
CA ILE A 389 51.90 -5.97 17.31
C ILE A 389 50.38 -6.04 17.50
N LYS A 390 49.61 -5.39 16.63
CA LYS A 390 48.14 -5.47 16.61
C LYS A 390 47.67 -5.97 15.25
N ALA A 391 46.78 -6.97 15.26
CA ALA A 391 46.02 -7.40 14.08
C ALA A 391 44.55 -6.98 14.28
N GLN A 392 43.98 -6.30 13.29
CA GLN A 392 42.61 -5.79 13.32
C GLN A 392 41.83 -6.29 12.10
N GLY A 393 40.85 -7.15 12.34
CA GLY A 393 39.99 -7.73 11.30
C GLY A 393 38.73 -6.89 11.11
N TYR A 394 38.17 -6.94 9.90
CA TYR A 394 36.93 -6.28 9.52
C TYR A 394 36.00 -7.26 8.81
N ASP A 395 34.69 -7.13 9.01
CA ASP A 395 33.69 -7.94 8.30
C ASP A 395 32.95 -7.16 7.19
N ALA A 396 32.00 -7.82 6.52
CA ALA A 396 31.23 -7.24 5.43
C ALA A 396 30.22 -6.16 5.86
N MET A 397 29.92 -6.06 7.15
CA MET A 397 29.03 -5.06 7.73
C MET A 397 29.81 -3.88 8.34
N GLY A 398 31.14 -3.88 8.21
CA GLY A 398 32.02 -2.84 8.75
C GLY A 398 32.41 -3.04 10.21
N ASN A 399 32.08 -4.20 10.81
CA ASN A 399 32.45 -4.51 12.18
C ASN A 399 33.96 -4.73 12.26
N SER A 400 34.58 -4.46 13.40
CA SER A 400 35.99 -4.77 13.60
C SER A 400 36.27 -5.37 14.98
N ALA A 401 37.25 -6.27 15.02
CA ALA A 401 37.82 -6.81 16.24
C ALA A 401 39.34 -6.83 16.11
N ALA A 402 40.06 -6.80 17.23
CA ALA A 402 41.51 -6.79 17.20
C ALA A 402 42.10 -7.62 18.34
N GLN A 403 43.31 -8.12 18.10
CA GLN A 403 44.17 -8.63 19.16
C GLN A 403 45.51 -7.91 19.10
N ALA A 404 46.09 -7.64 20.27
CA ALA A 404 47.44 -7.12 20.40
C ALA A 404 48.30 -8.07 21.23
N ILE A 405 49.57 -8.18 20.85
CA ILE A 405 50.61 -8.93 21.55
C ILE A 405 51.87 -8.08 21.65
N THR A 406 52.75 -8.41 22.58
CA THR A 406 54.08 -7.79 22.69
C THR A 406 55.16 -8.81 22.38
N VAL A 407 56.18 -8.40 21.62
CA VAL A 407 57.40 -9.21 21.39
C VAL A 407 58.65 -8.40 21.71
N THR A 408 59.76 -9.09 21.98
CA THR A 408 61.06 -8.46 22.22
C THR A 408 61.99 -8.66 21.03
N ALA A 409 62.48 -7.60 20.39
CA ALA A 409 63.50 -7.72 19.36
C ALA A 409 64.88 -7.96 19.98
N GLN A 410 65.57 -9.05 19.62
CA GLN A 410 66.90 -9.43 20.14
C GLN A 410 67.96 -9.62 19.04
#